data_AF-A0A3B9P9K5-F1
#
_entry.id   AF-A0A3B9P9K5-F1
#
_cell.length_a   1.000
_cell.length_b   1.000
_cell.length_c   1.000
_cell.angle_alpha   90.00
_cell.angle_beta   90.00
_cell.angle_gamma   90.00
#
_symmetry.space_group_name_H-M   'P 1'
#
loop_
_entity.id
_entity.type
_entity.pdbx_description
1 polymer ?
#
loop_
_entity_poly.entity_id
_entity_poly.type
_entity_poly.pdbx_seq_one_letter_code
_entity_poly.pdbx_strand_id
1 'polypeptide(L)' 'MEITWHGLSCFRINDRGMAAVVTDPYDPEVVGTDPGKLRAEVITVSCDKP' A
#
# COMPACT_ATOMS: atom_id res chain seq x y z
N MET A 1 -1.81 15.01 -6.68
CA MET A 1 -1.58 13.55 -6.81
C MET A 1 -0.16 13.22 -6.39
N GLU A 2 -0.05 12.35 -5.40
CA GLU A 2 1.19 11.84 -4.79
C GLU A 2 1.14 10.32 -4.82
N ILE A 3 2.25 9.68 -5.20
CA ILE A 3 2.39 8.22 -5.18
C ILE A 3 3.64 7.89 -4.37
N THR A 4 3.46 7.12 -3.30
CA THR A 4 4.54 6.64 -2.44
C THR A 4 4.70 5.14 -2.63
N TRP A 5 5.92 4.68 -2.90
CA TRP A 5 6.24 3.26 -2.96
C TRP A 5 6.69 2.78 -1.58
N HIS A 6 6.10 1.67 -1.12
CA HIS A 6 6.38 1.09 0.19
C HIS A 6 7.17 -0.23 0.12
N GLY A 7 7.47 -0.74 -1.08
CA GLY A 7 8.08 -2.05 -1.30
C GLY A 7 7.18 -2.95 -2.12
N LEU A 8 7.75 -3.95 -2.82
CA LEU A 8 7.01 -4.89 -3.68
C LEU A 8 5.99 -4.16 -4.59
N SER A 9 4.76 -4.67 -4.67
CA SER A 9 3.61 -4.07 -5.35
C SER A 9 2.81 -3.10 -4.45
N CYS A 10 3.34 -2.73 -3.27
CA CYS A 10 2.65 -1.86 -2.34
C CYS A 10 2.91 -0.37 -2.63
N PHE A 11 1.86 0.32 -3.08
CA PHE A 11 1.86 1.74 -3.35
C PHE A 11 0.76 2.43 -2.55
N ARG A 12 1.05 3.63 -2.06
CA ARG A 12 0.04 4.55 -1.53
C ARG A 12 -0.17 5.67 -2.53
N ILE A 13 -1.39 5.78 -3.04
CA ILE A 13 -1.81 6.83 -3.96
C ILE A 13 -2.71 7.78 -3.19
N ASN A 14 -2.36 9.06 -3.17
CA ASN A 14 -3.11 10.08 -2.45
C ASN A 14 -3.32 11.30 -3.35
N ASP A 15 -4.54 11.83 -3.36
CA ASP A 15 -4.83 13.08 -4.04
C ASP A 15 -5.81 13.92 -3.22
N ARG A 16 -5.64 15.24 -3.26
CA ARG A 16 -6.37 16.15 -2.36
C ARG A 16 -7.86 16.12 -2.69
N GLY A 17 -8.68 15.75 -1.71
CA GLY A 17 -10.13 15.65 -1.87
C GLY A 17 -10.60 14.33 -2.49
N MET A 18 -9.69 13.39 -2.73
CA MET A 18 -9.98 12.03 -3.17
C MET A 18 -9.64 11.04 -2.05
N ALA A 19 -10.20 9.84 -2.12
CA ALA A 19 -9.86 8.76 -1.19
C ALA A 19 -8.41 8.32 -1.38
N ALA A 20 -7.67 8.10 -0.30
CA ALA A 20 -6.35 7.49 -0.34
C ALA A 20 -6.47 5.99 -0.60
N VAL A 21 -5.67 5.49 -1.53
CA VAL A 21 -5.64 4.08 -1.94
C VAL A 21 -4.30 3.47 -1.55
N VAL A 22 -4.34 2.27 -0.96
CA VAL A 22 -3.15 1.42 -0.79
C VAL A 22 -3.33 0.15 -1.62
N THR A 23 -2.31 -0.20 -2.41
CA THR A 23 -2.29 -1.42 -3.22
C THR A 23 -1.49 -2.50 -2.52
N ASP A 24 -1.89 -3.76 -2.67
CA ASP A 24 -1.15 -4.96 -2.28
C ASP A 24 -0.38 -4.83 -0.94
N PRO A 25 -1.05 -4.46 0.17
CA PRO A 25 -0.39 -4.41 1.47
C PRO A 25 0.08 -5.81 1.84
N TYR A 26 1.33 -5.90 2.30
CA TYR A 26 1.96 -7.16 2.64
C TYR A 26 2.30 -7.23 4.13
N ASP A 27 2.44 -8.46 4.63
CA ASP A 27 2.86 -8.73 6.00
C ASP A 27 4.39 -8.57 6.11
N PRO A 28 4.90 -7.62 6.92
CA PRO A 28 6.33 -7.41 7.08
C PRO A 28 7.05 -8.60 7.75
N GLU A 29 6.37 -9.44 8.53
CA GLU A 29 6.98 -10.64 9.12
C GLU A 29 7.23 -11.72 8.07
N VAL A 30 6.41 -11.78 7.01
CA VAL A 30 6.55 -12.73 5.90
C VAL A 30 7.58 -12.24 4.88
N VAL A 31 7.54 -10.94 4.54
CA VAL A 31 8.41 -10.34 3.51
C VAL A 31 9.78 -9.91 4.08
N GLY A 32 9.86 -9.65 5.38
CA GLY A 32 11.09 -9.22 6.05
C GLY A 32 11.43 -7.74 5.88
N THR A 33 10.50 -6.92 5.38
CA THR A 33 10.68 -5.46 5.22
C THR A 33 9.47 -4.73 5.79
N ASP A 34 9.68 -3.68 6.58
CA ASP A 34 8.57 -2.87 7.13
C ASP A 34 8.11 -1.80 6.12
N PRO A 35 6.86 -1.84 5.61
CA PRO A 35 6.32 -0.80 4.73
C PRO A 35 6.06 0.53 5.47
N GLY A 36 6.19 0.56 6.80
CA GLY A 36 5.87 1.70 7.64
C GLY A 36 4.35 1.83 7.89
N LYS A 37 3.95 2.99 8.42
CA LYS A 37 2.54 3.25 8.75
C LYS A 37 1.73 3.58 7.51
N LEU A 38 0.97 2.59 7.03
CA LEU A 38 0.00 2.76 5.94
C LEU A 38 -1.34 3.29 6.49
N ARG A 39 -1.90 4.29 5.81
CA ARG A 39 -3.28 4.76 6.02
C ARG A 39 -3.96 4.92 4.66
N ALA A 40 -5.10 4.28 4.51
CA ALA A 40 -5.92 4.31 3.31
C ALA A 40 -7.40 4.24 3.65
N GLU A 41 -8.22 4.71 2.73
CA GLU A 41 -9.67 4.52 2.72
C GLU A 41 -10.06 3.32 1.84
N VAL A 42 -9.26 3.02 0.80
CA VAL A 42 -9.45 1.88 -0.09
C VAL A 42 -8.19 1.03 -0.14
N ILE A 43 -8.36 -0.28 -0.06
CA ILE A 43 -7.30 -1.27 -0.24
C ILE A 43 -7.63 -2.10 -1.49
N THR A 44 -6.64 -2.29 -2.36
CA THR A 44 -6.76 -3.22 -3.49
C THR A 44 -5.79 -4.37 -3.34
N VAL A 45 -6.24 -5.59 -3.65
CA VAL A 45 -5.42 -6.80 -3.62
C VAL A 45 -5.48 -7.44 -5.00
N SER A 46 -4.35 -7.49 -5.70
CA SER A 46 -4.23 -8.02 -7.05
C SER A 46 -4.13 -9.55 -7.07
N CYS A 47 -3.56 -10.16 -6.01
CA CYS A 47 -3.50 -11.61 -5.84
C CYS A 47 -3.35 -12.04 -4.37
N ASP A 48 -3.59 -13.33 -4.10
CA ASP A 48 -3.38 -13.99 -2.80
C ASP A 48 -1.92 -14.50 -2.66
N LYS A 49 -0.94 -13.60 -2.81
CA LYS A 49 0.46 -13.89 -2.49
C LYS A 49 1.11 -12.67 -1.87
N PRO A 50 2.03 -12.85 -0.90
CA PRO A 50 2.95 -11.80 -0.48
C PRO A 50 3.85 -11.36 -1.65
#